data_AF-A0A3A8MVH5-F1
#
_entry.id   AF-A0A3A8MVH5-F1
#
_cell.length_a   1.000
_cell.length_b   1.000
_cell.length_c   1.000
_cell.angle_alpha   90.00
_cell.angle_beta   90.00
_cell.angle_gamma   90.00
#
_symmetry.space_group_name_H-M   'P 1'
#
loop_
_entity.id
_entity.type
_entity.pdbx_description
1 polymer ?
#
loop_
_entity_poly.entity_id
_entity_poly.type
_entity_poly.pdbx_seq_one_letter_code
_entity_poly.pdbx_strand_id
1 'polypeptide(L)'
;MALAEDSRNASRPNILRRTYLLDREFQLKYILLLTCIGSGSMLLFGVLALQAQGMAEEGGLSATESLWWLTGAGTVGMGVALALFGLLFTHRVAGPVHVMSLYVAALAAGRYPRLRPLRRKDELRAFFGRFSEAVDRIRQREADEALALEQALQVLKPLGTTPEAREALATLEALRARKRQAVDTSAPSGAFKSVA
;
A
#
# COMPACT_ATOMS: atom_id res chain seq x y z
N MET A 1 19.58 -48.30 -9.21
CA MET A 1 19.74 -47.01 -8.50
C MET A 1 20.48 -46.04 -9.41
N ALA A 2 19.75 -45.35 -10.30
CA ALA A 2 20.25 -44.22 -11.10
C ALA A 2 19.09 -43.70 -11.98
N LEU A 3 18.17 -42.92 -11.41
CA LEU A 3 17.21 -42.10 -12.16
C LEU A 3 16.87 -40.87 -11.33
N ALA A 4 17.77 -39.89 -11.33
CA ALA A 4 17.49 -38.53 -10.87
C ALA A 4 18.58 -37.60 -11.38
N GLU A 5 18.44 -37.09 -12.60
CA GLU A 5 18.99 -35.79 -12.99
C GLU A 5 18.62 -35.47 -14.44
N ASP A 6 17.35 -35.08 -14.68
CA ASP A 6 17.08 -34.17 -15.80
C ASP A 6 15.77 -33.43 -15.56
N SER A 7 15.85 -32.12 -15.27
CA SER A 7 14.75 -31.13 -15.38
C SER A 7 15.06 -29.80 -14.68
N ARG A 8 16.30 -29.30 -14.75
CA ARG A 8 16.63 -27.94 -14.31
C ARG A 8 17.20 -27.11 -15.44
N ASN A 9 16.43 -26.92 -16.49
CA ASN A 9 16.70 -25.84 -17.44
C ASN A 9 15.41 -25.18 -17.93
N ALA A 10 14.68 -24.55 -17.01
CA ALA A 10 13.67 -23.58 -17.38
C ALA A 10 14.39 -22.24 -17.61
N SER A 11 14.76 -21.97 -18.86
CA SER A 11 15.22 -20.65 -19.33
C SER A 11 14.20 -19.59 -18.90
N ARG A 12 14.54 -18.82 -17.86
CA ARG A 12 13.69 -17.74 -17.37
C ARG A 12 13.53 -16.72 -18.51
N PRO A 13 12.30 -16.40 -18.96
CA PRO A 13 12.12 -15.41 -20.01
C PRO A 13 12.72 -14.09 -19.55
N ASN A 14 13.49 -13.46 -20.42
CA ASN A 14 14.12 -12.17 -20.14
C ASN A 14 13.02 -11.10 -20.14
N ILE A 15 12.46 -10.80 -18.96
CA ILE A 15 11.38 -9.82 -18.80
C ILE A 15 12.00 -8.43 -18.97
N LEU A 16 12.13 -7.98 -20.21
CA LEU A 16 12.38 -6.57 -20.53
C LEU A 16 11.17 -5.77 -20.04
N ARG A 17 11.32 -5.08 -18.89
CA ARG A 17 10.28 -4.21 -18.33
C ARG A 17 10.07 -3.02 -19.25
N ARG A 18 9.15 -3.14 -20.21
CA ARG A 18 8.85 -2.11 -21.23
C ARG A 18 7.98 -0.96 -20.73
N THR A 19 7.53 -0.99 -19.47
CA THR A 19 6.59 0.01 -18.94
C THR A 19 7.24 0.76 -17.78
N TYR A 20 7.84 1.92 -18.08
CA TYR A 20 8.48 2.78 -17.08
C TYR A 20 7.47 3.48 -16.15
N LEU A 21 6.23 3.66 -16.61
CA LEU A 21 5.15 4.25 -15.82
C LEU A 21 4.14 3.19 -15.40
N LEU A 22 4.18 2.77 -14.13
CA LEU A 22 3.30 1.72 -13.58
C LEU A 22 1.95 2.30 -13.14
N ASP A 23 1.99 3.44 -12.44
CA ASP A 23 0.84 4.22 -12.02
C ASP A 23 1.01 5.66 -12.51
N ARG A 24 0.48 5.93 -13.70
CA ARG A 24 0.67 7.21 -14.40
C ARG A 24 0.10 8.37 -13.58
N GLU A 25 -1.04 8.20 -12.93
CA GLU A 25 -1.68 9.27 -12.16
C GLU A 25 -0.83 9.63 -10.94
N PHE A 26 -0.38 8.62 -10.19
CA PHE A 26 0.49 8.82 -9.04
C PHE A 26 1.84 9.43 -9.46
N GLN A 27 2.54 8.79 -10.40
CA GLN A 27 3.90 9.19 -10.78
C GLN A 27 3.92 10.57 -11.44
N LEU A 28 3.04 10.84 -12.40
CA LEU A 28 3.04 12.14 -13.10
C LEU A 28 2.69 13.29 -12.16
N LYS A 29 1.77 13.09 -11.23
CA LYS A 29 1.39 14.13 -10.25
C LYS A 29 2.56 14.55 -9.36
N TYR A 30 3.32 13.60 -8.82
CA TYR A 30 4.46 13.91 -7.96
C TYR A 30 5.68 14.38 -8.73
N ILE A 31 5.94 13.82 -9.93
CA ILE A 31 6.98 14.32 -10.83
C ILE A 31 6.69 15.77 -11.20
N LEU A 32 5.48 16.06 -11.68
CA LEU A 32 5.07 17.41 -12.06
C LEU A 32 5.15 18.37 -10.87
N LEU A 33 4.65 17.96 -9.70
CA LEU A 33 4.71 18.78 -8.50
C LEU A 33 6.16 19.11 -8.10
N LEU A 34 7.05 18.11 -8.08
CA LEU A 34 8.44 18.29 -7.70
C LEU A 34 9.21 19.10 -8.74
N THR A 35 8.94 18.86 -10.03
CA THR A 35 9.48 19.66 -11.13
C THR A 35 9.02 21.11 -11.03
N CYS A 36 7.74 21.38 -10.74
CA CYS A 36 7.23 22.74 -10.56
C CYS A 36 7.83 23.44 -9.33
N ILE A 37 8.02 22.74 -8.21
CA ILE A 37 8.69 23.31 -7.03
C ILE A 37 10.15 23.65 -7.39
N GLY A 38 10.87 22.72 -8.03
CA GLY A 38 12.26 22.92 -8.43
C GLY A 38 12.41 24.05 -9.45
N SER A 39 11.75 23.96 -10.61
CA SER A 39 11.84 24.97 -11.67
C SER A 39 11.30 26.33 -11.23
N GLY A 40 10.19 26.36 -10.48
CA GLY A 40 9.61 27.58 -9.93
C GLY A 40 10.56 28.28 -8.96
N SER A 41 11.20 27.52 -8.07
CA SER A 41 12.22 28.08 -7.18
C SER A 41 13.43 28.61 -7.93
N MET A 42 13.91 27.90 -8.94
CA MET A 42 15.09 28.27 -9.73
C MET A 42 14.83 29.57 -10.51
N LEU A 43 13.64 29.71 -11.09
CA LEU A 43 13.19 30.94 -11.74
C LEU A 43 13.05 32.09 -10.74
N LEU A 44 12.43 31.84 -9.58
CA LEU A 44 12.26 32.85 -8.54
C LEU A 44 13.62 33.37 -8.04
N PHE A 45 14.55 32.47 -7.70
CA PHE A 45 15.89 32.86 -7.25
C PHE A 45 16.68 33.54 -8.36
N GLY A 46 16.56 33.09 -9.61
CA GLY A 46 17.18 33.76 -10.76
C GLY A 46 16.73 35.20 -10.90
N VAL A 47 15.41 35.45 -10.83
CA VAL A 47 14.84 36.80 -10.92
C VAL A 47 15.27 37.66 -9.73
N LEU A 48 15.22 37.12 -8.51
CA LEU A 48 15.64 37.85 -7.30
C LEU A 48 17.13 38.17 -7.33
N ALA A 49 17.97 37.28 -7.88
CA ALA A 49 19.40 37.52 -8.00
C ALA A 49 19.71 38.68 -8.96
N LEU A 50 18.99 38.77 -10.09
CA LEU A 50 19.12 39.90 -11.01
C LEU A 50 18.68 41.22 -10.36
N GLN A 51 17.57 41.21 -9.62
CA GLN A 51 17.09 42.40 -8.89
C GLN A 51 18.06 42.82 -7.78
N ALA A 52 18.59 41.87 -7.01
CA ALA A 52 19.54 42.13 -5.94
C ALA A 52 20.85 42.74 -6.44
N GLN A 53 21.33 42.32 -7.62
CA GLN A 53 22.50 42.94 -8.25
C GLN A 53 22.26 44.40 -8.62
N GLY A 54 21.12 44.72 -9.26
CA GLY A 54 20.76 46.10 -9.59
C GLY A 54 20.61 46.98 -8.34
N MET A 55 19.98 46.47 -7.29
CA MET A 55 19.84 47.20 -6.01
C MET A 55 21.19 47.38 -5.28
N ALA A 56 22.12 46.44 -5.40
CA ALA A 56 23.43 46.55 -4.79
C ALA A 56 24.28 47.65 -5.45
N GLU A 57 24.22 47.76 -6.78
CA GLU A 57 24.90 48.82 -7.53
C GLU A 57 24.40 50.23 -7.16
N GLU A 58 23.08 50.40 -7.02
CA GLU A 58 22.48 51.70 -6.68
C GLU A 58 22.60 52.04 -5.18
N GLY A 59 22.54 51.03 -4.30
CA GLY A 59 22.50 51.21 -2.85
C GLY A 59 23.86 51.18 -2.14
N GLY A 60 24.97 50.98 -2.88
CA GLY A 60 26.33 50.92 -2.32
C GLY A 60 26.62 49.67 -1.47
N LEU A 61 25.76 48.64 -1.55
CA LEU A 61 25.99 47.35 -0.90
C LEU A 61 26.91 46.47 -1.75
N SER A 62 27.67 45.58 -1.09
CA SER A 62 28.45 44.60 -1.82
C SER A 62 27.54 43.58 -2.52
N ALA A 63 27.67 43.45 -3.85
CA ALA A 63 26.94 42.46 -4.63
C ALA A 63 27.20 41.02 -4.15
N THR A 64 28.41 40.75 -3.64
CA THR A 64 28.75 39.44 -3.09
C THR A 64 27.99 39.16 -1.80
N GLU A 65 27.92 40.13 -0.89
CA GLU A 65 27.20 40.00 0.39
C GLU A 65 25.70 39.77 0.16
N SER A 66 25.10 40.53 -0.77
CA SER A 66 23.70 40.37 -1.16
C SER A 66 23.43 38.97 -1.74
N LEU A 67 24.34 38.44 -2.55
CA LEU A 67 24.24 37.10 -3.14
C LEU A 67 24.33 35.99 -2.09
N TRP A 68 25.21 36.10 -1.09
CA TRP A 68 25.33 35.12 -0.01
C TRP A 68 24.05 35.04 0.83
N TRP A 69 23.46 36.18 1.19
CA TRP A 69 22.18 36.21 1.91
C TRP A 69 21.04 35.63 1.10
N LEU A 70 20.93 35.99 -0.19
CA LEU A 70 19.92 35.45 -1.08
C LEU A 70 20.06 33.92 -1.24
N THR A 71 21.29 33.44 -1.43
CA THR A 71 21.58 32.00 -1.56
C THR A 71 21.29 31.24 -0.27
N GLY A 72 21.66 31.81 0.89
CA GLY A 72 21.38 31.23 2.20
C GLY A 72 19.88 31.15 2.47
N ALA A 73 19.16 32.26 2.29
CA ALA A 73 17.70 32.30 2.42
C ALA A 73 17.03 31.32 1.46
N GLY A 74 17.53 31.21 0.22
CA GLY A 74 16.97 30.31 -0.76
C GLY A 74 17.18 28.84 -0.47
N THR A 75 18.37 28.49 0.02
CA THR A 75 18.68 27.13 0.46
C THR A 75 17.77 26.71 1.62
N VAL A 76 17.58 27.59 2.61
CA VAL A 76 16.68 27.34 3.74
C VAL A 76 15.23 27.21 3.26
N GLY A 77 14.76 28.14 2.41
CA GLY A 77 13.40 28.11 1.87
C GLY A 77 13.11 26.83 1.07
N MET A 78 14.06 26.40 0.23
CA MET A 78 13.96 25.13 -0.50
C MET A 78 13.92 23.93 0.44
N GLY A 79 14.79 23.91 1.46
CA GLY A 79 14.79 22.86 2.48
C GLY A 79 13.43 22.73 3.17
N VAL A 80 12.81 23.85 3.53
CA VAL A 80 11.45 23.88 4.12
C VAL A 80 10.41 23.37 3.12
N ALA A 81 10.45 23.81 1.85
CA ALA A 81 9.52 23.36 0.83
C ALA A 81 9.60 21.83 0.61
N LEU A 82 10.81 21.27 0.56
CA LEU A 82 11.03 19.83 0.44
C LEU A 82 10.59 19.07 1.70
N ALA A 83 10.80 19.62 2.90
CA ALA A 83 10.32 19.04 4.14
C ALA A 83 8.78 18.98 4.18
N LEU A 84 8.10 20.06 3.79
CA LEU A 84 6.64 20.10 3.67
C LEU A 84 6.13 19.10 2.62
N PHE A 85 6.81 18.99 1.48
CA PHE A 85 6.50 17.97 0.48
C PHE A 85 6.62 16.55 1.06
N GLY A 86 7.71 16.26 1.78
CA GLY A 86 7.93 14.96 2.43
C GLY A 86 6.86 14.61 3.46
N LEU A 87 6.40 15.60 4.23
CA LEU A 87 5.29 15.45 5.18
C LEU A 87 3.97 15.12 4.45
N LEU A 88 3.64 15.88 3.40
CA LEU A 88 2.46 15.64 2.56
C LEU A 88 2.50 14.24 1.93
N PHE A 89 3.67 13.83 1.42
CA PHE A 89 3.85 12.50 0.83
C PHE A 89 3.64 11.39 1.86
N THR A 90 4.26 11.52 3.04
CA THR A 90 4.13 10.54 4.13
C THR A 90 2.67 10.35 4.55
N HIS A 91 1.91 11.44 4.72
CA HIS A 91 0.50 11.32 5.09
C HIS A 91 -0.38 10.68 4.02
N ARG A 92 -0.12 10.94 2.73
CA ARG A 92 -0.97 10.45 1.62
C ARG A 92 -0.62 9.03 1.18
N VAL A 93 0.58 8.54 1.52
CA VAL A 93 1.08 7.22 1.11
C VAL A 93 1.33 6.31 2.31
N ALA A 94 2.16 6.72 3.27
CA ALA A 94 2.61 5.84 4.36
C ALA A 94 1.45 5.43 5.29
N GLY A 95 0.50 6.34 5.57
CA GLY A 95 -0.69 6.05 6.36
C GLY A 95 -1.54 4.91 5.76
N PRO A 96 -1.99 5.03 4.50
CA PRO A 96 -2.67 3.94 3.80
C PRO A 96 -1.85 2.65 3.73
N VAL A 97 -0.54 2.71 3.45
CA VAL A 97 0.33 1.51 3.45
C VAL A 97 0.30 0.79 4.79
N HIS A 98 0.37 1.52 5.90
CA HIS A 98 0.33 0.94 7.24
C HIS A 98 -1.00 0.23 7.51
N VAL A 99 -2.13 0.82 7.12
CA VAL A 99 -3.44 0.18 7.25
C VAL A 99 -3.52 -1.10 6.41
N MET A 100 -2.96 -1.08 5.20
CA MET A 100 -2.93 -2.26 4.33
C MET A 100 -2.05 -3.38 4.90
N SER A 101 -0.91 -3.07 5.52
CA SER A 101 -0.06 -4.10 6.13
C SER A 101 -0.75 -4.82 7.28
N LEU A 102 -1.59 -4.12 8.05
CA LEU A 102 -2.40 -4.72 9.11
C LEU A 102 -3.46 -5.67 8.55
N TYR A 103 -4.10 -5.33 7.42
CA TYR A 103 -5.02 -6.23 6.74
C TYR A 103 -4.31 -7.45 6.15
N VAL A 104 -3.12 -7.28 5.57
CA VAL A 104 -2.29 -8.40 5.09
C VAL A 104 -1.90 -9.32 6.26
N ALA A 105 -1.52 -8.76 7.42
CA ALA A 105 -1.22 -9.56 8.61
C ALA A 105 -2.46 -10.31 9.13
N ALA A 106 -3.65 -9.71 9.05
CA ALA A 106 -4.90 -10.38 9.40
C ALA A 106 -5.19 -11.56 8.46
N LEU A 107 -5.01 -11.37 7.15
CA LEU A 107 -5.14 -12.43 6.14
C LEU A 107 -4.13 -13.56 6.35
N ALA A 108 -2.88 -13.22 6.64
CA ALA A 108 -1.83 -14.21 6.94
C ALA A 108 -2.15 -15.04 8.20
N ALA A 109 -2.88 -14.45 9.16
CA ALA A 109 -3.40 -15.14 10.32
C ALA A 109 -4.69 -15.93 10.05
N GLY A 110 -5.13 -16.04 8.79
CA GLY A 110 -6.36 -16.76 8.40
C GLY A 110 -7.66 -16.02 8.76
N ARG A 111 -7.62 -14.70 8.93
CA ARG A 111 -8.81 -13.88 9.22
C ARG A 111 -9.18 -13.03 8.01
N TYR A 112 -10.46 -12.88 7.74
CA TYR A 112 -10.97 -12.08 6.61
C TYR A 112 -11.71 -10.83 7.08
N PRO A 113 -11.00 -9.76 7.49
CA PRO A 113 -11.63 -8.58 8.08
C PRO A 113 -12.53 -7.84 7.08
N ARG A 114 -13.57 -7.17 7.59
CA ARG A 114 -14.33 -6.19 6.80
C ARG A 114 -13.47 -4.95 6.59
N LEU A 115 -13.13 -4.69 5.34
CA LEU A 115 -12.24 -3.60 4.96
C LEU A 115 -13.02 -2.28 4.93
N ARG A 116 -12.46 -1.24 5.56
CA ARG A 116 -13.01 0.13 5.48
C ARG A 116 -12.39 0.83 4.28
N PRO A 117 -13.16 1.54 3.44
CA PRO A 117 -12.60 2.27 2.31
C PRO A 117 -11.59 3.33 2.77
N LEU A 118 -10.49 3.47 2.02
CA LEU A 118 -9.51 4.55 2.18
C LEU A 118 -10.13 5.92 1.90
N ARG A 119 -9.49 6.98 2.42
CA ARG A 119 -9.96 8.36 2.22
C ARG A 119 -9.86 8.73 0.74
N ARG A 120 -10.74 9.64 0.29
CA ARG A 120 -10.81 10.07 -1.12
C ARG A 120 -9.49 10.63 -1.66
N LYS A 121 -8.66 11.22 -0.79
CA LYS A 121 -7.40 11.90 -1.15
C LYS A 121 -6.16 10.99 -1.07
N ASP A 122 -6.33 9.75 -0.62
CA ASP A 122 -5.23 8.78 -0.49
C ASP A 122 -4.84 8.23 -1.86
N GLU A 123 -3.54 8.15 -2.13
CA GLU A 123 -3.05 7.76 -3.45
C GLU A 123 -3.28 6.27 -3.74
N LEU A 124 -3.27 5.43 -2.69
CA LEU A 124 -3.45 3.98 -2.81
C LEU A 124 -4.90 3.54 -2.94
N ARG A 125 -5.85 4.46 -3.12
CA ARG A 125 -7.29 4.14 -3.17
C ARG A 125 -7.64 3.13 -4.27
N ALA A 126 -7.09 3.30 -5.47
CA ALA A 126 -7.38 2.41 -6.59
C ALA A 126 -6.86 0.98 -6.33
N PHE A 127 -5.62 0.88 -5.83
CA PHE A 127 -5.04 -0.39 -5.40
C PHE A 127 -5.85 -1.04 -4.27
N PHE A 128 -6.22 -0.25 -3.25
CA PHE A 128 -7.03 -0.71 -2.13
C PHE A 128 -8.40 -1.22 -2.55
N GLY A 129 -9.03 -0.60 -3.56
CA GLY A 129 -10.29 -1.08 -4.13
C GLY A 129 -10.14 -2.51 -4.69
N ARG A 130 -9.11 -2.75 -5.51
CA ARG A 130 -8.82 -4.09 -6.06
C ARG A 130 -8.44 -5.10 -4.97
N PHE A 131 -7.65 -4.66 -4.00
CA PHE A 131 -7.30 -5.48 -2.84
C PHE A 131 -8.56 -5.88 -2.05
N SER A 132 -9.48 -4.94 -1.86
CA SER A 132 -10.70 -5.18 -1.10
C SER A 132 -11.62 -6.17 -1.81
N GLU A 133 -11.78 -6.01 -3.12
CA GLU A 133 -12.52 -6.95 -3.94
C GLU A 133 -11.93 -8.37 -3.88
N ALA A 134 -10.60 -8.49 -3.91
CA ALA A 134 -9.92 -9.78 -3.78
C ALA A 134 -10.20 -10.43 -2.40
N VAL A 135 -10.10 -9.66 -1.32
CA VAL A 135 -10.39 -10.15 0.04
C VAL A 135 -11.85 -10.56 0.19
N ASP A 136 -12.79 -9.78 -0.35
CA ASP A 136 -14.21 -10.12 -0.32
C ASP A 136 -14.50 -11.42 -1.09
N ARG A 137 -13.86 -11.65 -2.25
CA ARG A 137 -13.99 -12.92 -2.98
C ARG A 137 -13.43 -14.10 -2.22
N ILE A 138 -12.29 -13.94 -1.55
CA ILE A 138 -11.73 -15.01 -0.70
C ILE A 138 -12.69 -15.31 0.46
N ARG A 139 -13.23 -14.28 1.10
CA ARG A 139 -14.20 -14.45 2.20
C ARG A 139 -15.47 -15.16 1.73
N GLN A 140 -16.01 -14.78 0.57
CA GLN A 140 -17.18 -15.44 -0.02
C GLN A 140 -16.91 -16.92 -0.28
N ARG A 141 -15.76 -17.24 -0.90
CA ARG A 141 -15.35 -18.62 -1.15
C ARG A 141 -15.26 -19.44 0.15
N GLU A 142 -14.66 -18.89 1.21
CA GLU A 142 -14.56 -19.58 2.50
C GLU A 142 -15.94 -19.83 3.14
N ALA A 143 -16.88 -18.89 2.98
CA ALA A 143 -18.25 -19.05 3.44
C ALA A 143 -18.99 -20.14 2.67
N ASP A 144 -18.86 -20.17 1.34
CA ASP A 144 -19.47 -21.18 0.48
C ASP A 144 -18.91 -22.58 0.78
N GLU A 145 -17.59 -22.70 0.95
CA GLU A 145 -16.94 -23.97 1.35
C GLU A 145 -17.38 -24.43 2.74
N ALA A 146 -17.56 -23.52 3.70
CA ALA A 146 -18.08 -23.85 5.02
C ALA A 146 -19.53 -24.36 4.97
N LEU A 147 -20.36 -23.77 4.11
CA LEU A 147 -21.74 -24.20 3.88
C LEU A 147 -21.80 -25.59 3.23
N ALA A 148 -20.98 -25.83 2.20
CA ALA A 148 -20.88 -27.15 1.55
C ALA A 148 -20.41 -28.24 2.54
N LEU A 149 -19.44 -27.93 3.40
CA LEU A 149 -19.01 -28.81 4.49
C LEU A 149 -20.14 -29.08 5.49
N GLU A 150 -20.94 -28.07 5.84
CA GLU A 150 -22.09 -28.23 6.72
C GLU A 150 -23.13 -29.18 6.14
N GLN A 151 -23.46 -29.03 4.85
CA GLN A 151 -24.39 -29.91 4.14
C GLN A 151 -23.86 -31.35 4.05
N ALA A 152 -22.59 -31.54 3.70
CA ALA A 152 -21.97 -32.87 3.64
C ALA A 152 -21.96 -33.56 5.02
N LEU A 153 -21.62 -32.83 6.09
CA LEU A 153 -21.63 -33.34 7.46
C LEU A 153 -23.04 -33.77 7.90
N GLN A 154 -24.09 -33.05 7.51
CA GLN A 154 -25.47 -33.43 7.85
C GLN A 154 -25.84 -34.80 7.25
N VAL A 155 -25.38 -35.10 6.03
CA VAL A 155 -25.63 -36.39 5.36
C VAL A 155 -24.74 -37.51 5.92
N LEU A 156 -23.47 -37.22 6.19
CA LEU A 156 -22.49 -38.25 6.60
C LEU A 156 -22.60 -38.64 8.08
N LYS A 157 -23.01 -37.73 8.97
CA LYS A 157 -23.20 -38.00 10.41
C LYS A 157 -24.02 -39.25 10.73
N PRO A 158 -25.23 -39.44 10.17
CA PRO A 158 -26.03 -40.63 10.46
C PRO A 158 -25.42 -41.93 9.88
N LEU A 159 -24.53 -41.83 8.89
CA LEU A 159 -23.88 -42.97 8.23
C LEU A 159 -22.60 -43.41 8.93
N GLY A 160 -21.97 -42.53 9.73
CA GLY A 160 -20.70 -42.76 10.43
C GLY A 160 -20.81 -43.67 11.65
N THR A 161 -21.11 -44.95 11.42
CA THR A 161 -21.28 -45.93 12.51
C THR A 161 -19.97 -46.51 13.02
N THR A 162 -18.93 -46.61 12.18
CA THR A 162 -17.61 -47.14 12.55
C THR A 162 -16.80 -46.12 13.37
N PRO A 163 -15.87 -46.57 14.24
CA PRO A 163 -14.98 -45.68 15.00
C PRO A 163 -14.18 -44.73 14.10
N GLU A 164 -13.64 -45.24 12.99
CA GLU A 164 -12.82 -44.48 12.04
C GLU A 164 -13.65 -43.40 11.33
N ALA A 165 -14.91 -43.70 11.00
CA ALA A 165 -15.82 -42.73 10.40
C ALA A 165 -16.15 -41.59 11.36
N ARG A 166 -16.31 -41.89 12.67
CA ARG A 166 -16.56 -40.87 13.69
C ARG A 166 -15.36 -39.92 13.86
N GLU A 167 -14.14 -40.44 13.80
CA GLU A 167 -12.92 -39.63 13.88
C GLU A 167 -12.77 -38.71 12.66
N ALA A 168 -13.02 -39.24 11.46
CA ALA A 168 -13.02 -38.44 10.23
C ALA A 168 -14.09 -37.33 10.27
N LEU A 169 -15.29 -37.64 10.76
CA LEU A 169 -16.36 -36.66 10.96
C LEU A 169 -15.97 -35.55 11.94
N ALA A 170 -15.32 -35.89 13.07
CA ALA A 170 -14.84 -34.90 14.03
C ALA A 170 -13.80 -33.94 13.41
N THR A 171 -12.93 -34.47 12.55
CA THR A 171 -11.94 -33.66 11.80
C THR A 171 -12.62 -32.70 10.82
N LEU A 172 -13.64 -33.17 10.09
CA LEU A 172 -14.42 -32.32 9.17
C LEU A 172 -15.24 -31.25 9.92
N GLU A 173 -15.78 -31.57 11.09
CA GLU A 173 -16.44 -30.59 11.96
C GLU A 173 -15.48 -29.51 12.44
N ALA A 174 -14.28 -29.89 12.87
CA ALA A 174 -13.23 -28.94 13.25
C ALA A 174 -12.85 -28.05 12.06
N LEU A 175 -12.71 -28.60 10.86
CA LEU A 175 -12.44 -27.83 9.64
C LEU A 175 -13.55 -26.82 9.33
N ARG A 176 -14.82 -27.26 9.37
CA ARG A 176 -16.00 -26.39 9.19
C ARG A 176 -15.99 -25.25 10.22
N ALA A 177 -15.75 -25.56 11.49
CA ALA A 177 -15.71 -24.59 12.56
C ALA A 177 -14.60 -23.54 12.34
N ARG A 178 -13.40 -23.95 11.91
CA ARG A 178 -12.31 -23.03 11.58
C ARG A 178 -12.66 -22.10 10.42
N LYS A 179 -13.24 -22.62 9.33
CA LYS A 179 -13.66 -21.81 8.18
C LYS A 179 -14.74 -20.78 8.57
N ARG A 180 -15.73 -21.19 9.35
CA ARG A 180 -16.79 -20.29 9.84
C ARG A 180 -16.24 -19.22 10.77
N GLN A 181 -15.37 -19.58 11.71
CA GLN A 181 -14.71 -18.62 12.60
C GLN A 181 -13.87 -17.58 11.83
N ALA A 182 -13.18 -17.98 10.75
CA ALA A 182 -12.40 -17.07 9.92
C ALA A 182 -13.26 -15.99 9.23
N VAL A 183 -14.51 -16.34 8.89
CA VAL A 183 -15.53 -15.44 8.31
C VAL A 183 -16.26 -14.61 9.38
N ASP A 184 -16.44 -15.14 10.59
CA ASP A 184 -17.17 -14.45 11.68
C ASP A 184 -16.30 -13.49 12.49
N THR A 185 -14.99 -13.75 12.59
CA THR A 185 -14.00 -12.87 13.29
C THR A 185 -13.81 -11.51 12.57
N SER A 186 -14.59 -11.24 11.52
CA SER A 186 -14.67 -9.98 10.80
C SER A 186 -15.40 -8.85 11.54
N ALA A 187 -15.93 -9.09 12.75
CA ALA A 187 -16.47 -8.03 13.60
C ALA A 187 -15.35 -7.06 14.02
N PRO A 188 -15.59 -5.74 13.97
CA PRO A 188 -14.54 -4.77 14.23
C PRO A 188 -14.10 -4.89 15.68
N SER A 189 -12.89 -5.43 15.90
CA SER A 189 -12.14 -5.06 17.10
C SER A 189 -12.06 -3.53 17.08
N GLY A 190 -12.67 -2.87 18.06
CA GLY A 190 -12.64 -1.42 18.27
C GLY A 190 -11.23 -0.83 18.46
N ALA A 191 -10.18 -1.55 18.08
CA ALA A 191 -8.79 -1.21 18.25
C ALA A 191 -8.22 -0.30 17.15
N PHE A 192 -8.88 -0.15 15.99
CA PHE A 192 -8.50 0.87 15.02
C PHE A 192 -9.26 2.17 15.27
N LYS A 193 -9.00 2.78 16.43
CA LYS A 193 -9.26 4.21 16.62
C LYS A 193 -8.51 4.93 15.50
N SER A 194 -9.29 5.52 14.60
CA SER A 194 -8.84 6.42 13.54
C SER A 194 -7.95 7.49 14.16
N VAL A 195 -6.63 7.33 14.07
CA VAL A 195 -5.71 8.45 14.24
C VAL A 195 -5.88 9.29 12.98
N ALA A 196 -6.70 10.32 13.12
CA ALA A 196 -6.91 11.35 12.12
C ALA A 196 -5.80 12.39 12.20
#